data_AF-A0A5N7AWB7-F1
#
_entry.id   AF-A0A5N7AWB7-F1
#
_cell.length_a   1.000
_cell.length_b   1.000
_cell.length_c   1.000
_cell.angle_alpha   90.00
_cell.angle_beta   90.00
_cell.angle_gamma   90.00
#
_symmetry.space_group_name_H-M   'P 1'
#
loop_
_entity.id
_entity.type
_entity.pdbx_description
1 polymer ?
#
loop_
_entity_poly.entity_id
_entity_poly.type
_entity_poly.pdbx_seq_one_letter_code
_entity_poly.pdbx_strand_id
1 'polypeptide(L)'
;MPPRLNLFNARTAVPVFRQPSVKVSRPSIATINSARSTRHGLKTGLTSSTRMQQRWSSSTSGGDNSERPKAPAEDSLPHVSEEAAEISKIMDKKCDGTPASPELEQGTPISEILQRDKEAQKHMPKVMQDQIKSSTGTRSFSTFTRRSQAELHGQGKSFDEQTAAVMASMISQVNQQAEELHDGIKFDPVETLPKTENFRTRYDSLLEQFTKLLMTDGKLSRAQKDMAFILDHLRTASPPQPNPKRPLLPGPPAPQLPLNPVLYLTLIVDSVAPLIKIRQQKGIAGGGASVQIPVPLALRQRRRTAIKWIIDASDKRRDSKFAQRVANELVSVAEGRSGVWDRREQQHKLGIAGRSNLAGARR
;
A
#
# COMPACT_ATOMS: atom_id res chain seq x y z
N MET A 1 33.21 -66.40 47.83
CA MET A 1 32.26 -66.37 48.96
C MET A 1 31.70 -64.96 49.10
N PRO A 2 30.37 -64.79 49.23
CA PRO A 2 29.69 -63.49 49.25
C PRO A 2 29.68 -62.85 50.66
N PRO A 3 29.56 -61.51 50.78
CA PRO A 3 29.31 -60.85 52.06
C PRO A 3 27.84 -60.94 52.50
N ARG A 4 27.66 -60.83 53.82
CA ARG A 4 26.57 -61.39 54.63
C ARG A 4 25.28 -60.56 54.63
N LEU A 5 24.16 -61.29 54.77
CA LEU A 5 22.79 -60.81 54.96
C LEU A 5 22.59 -60.21 56.36
N ASN A 6 21.94 -59.04 56.43
CA ASN A 6 21.29 -58.57 57.65
C ASN A 6 19.84 -59.06 57.65
N LEU A 7 19.48 -59.81 58.69
CA LEU A 7 18.14 -60.31 59.01
C LEU A 7 17.43 -59.30 59.93
N PHE A 8 16.10 -59.24 59.83
CA PHE A 8 15.14 -58.43 60.62
C PHE A 8 15.07 -56.94 60.21
N ASN A 9 13.99 -56.42 59.61
CA ASN A 9 12.59 -56.52 60.01
C ASN A 9 11.61 -56.67 58.83
N ALA A 10 10.57 -57.47 59.08
CA ALA A 10 9.45 -57.73 58.19
C ALA A 10 8.22 -56.86 58.53
N ARG A 11 7.28 -56.89 57.56
CA ARG A 11 5.84 -56.53 57.57
C ARG A 11 5.50 -55.15 56.96
N THR A 12 5.22 -55.04 55.65
CA THR A 12 4.01 -55.41 54.87
C THR A 12 2.72 -54.70 55.25
N ALA A 13 2.25 -53.78 54.39
CA ALA A 13 0.84 -53.60 54.05
C ALA A 13 0.73 -52.91 52.67
N VAL A 14 0.08 -53.59 51.72
CA VAL A 14 -0.26 -53.13 50.36
C VAL A 14 -1.71 -52.66 50.37
N PRO A 15 -2.06 -51.50 49.76
CA PRO A 15 -3.47 -51.22 49.45
C PRO A 15 -3.82 -51.65 48.02
N VAL A 16 -4.74 -52.60 47.92
CA VAL A 16 -5.41 -53.05 46.68
C VAL A 16 -6.68 -52.23 46.45
N PHE A 17 -6.93 -51.97 45.17
CA PHE A 17 -8.13 -51.44 44.51
C PHE A 17 -9.51 -51.80 45.11
N ARG A 18 -10.45 -50.83 45.11
CA ARG A 18 -11.89 -51.08 44.97
C ARG A 18 -12.61 -49.91 44.26
N GLN A 19 -13.37 -50.23 43.21
CA GLN A 19 -14.33 -49.35 42.54
C GLN A 19 -15.65 -49.23 43.34
N PRO A 20 -16.44 -48.16 43.12
CA PRO A 20 -17.89 -48.22 43.34
C PRO A 20 -18.72 -47.98 42.06
N SER A 21 -19.80 -48.75 41.96
CA SER A 21 -20.80 -48.80 40.89
C SER A 21 -22.03 -47.91 41.13
N VAL A 22 -22.38 -47.11 40.11
CA VAL A 22 -23.70 -46.72 39.53
C VAL A 22 -24.98 -46.59 40.40
N LYS A 23 -25.66 -45.40 40.32
CA LYS A 23 -27.11 -45.16 40.01
C LYS A 23 -27.29 -43.71 39.49
N VAL A 24 -27.53 -43.50 38.18
CA VAL A 24 -28.81 -43.14 37.48
C VAL A 24 -29.52 -41.85 37.94
N SER A 25 -29.52 -40.82 37.08
CA SER A 25 -30.67 -39.93 36.81
C SER A 25 -30.48 -39.18 35.47
N ARG A 26 -31.55 -39.09 34.67
CA ARG A 26 -31.68 -38.44 33.35
C ARG A 26 -32.18 -36.98 33.51
N PRO A 27 -32.02 -36.10 32.50
CA PRO A 27 -33.08 -35.87 31.48
C PRO A 27 -32.49 -35.73 30.05
N SER A 28 -33.01 -36.39 29.01
CA SER A 28 -34.19 -36.12 28.15
C SER A 28 -34.10 -34.89 27.21
N ILE A 29 -33.82 -35.24 25.95
CA ILE A 29 -34.13 -34.66 24.62
C ILE A 29 -35.10 -33.47 24.56
N ALA A 30 -34.71 -32.44 23.79
CA ALA A 30 -35.60 -31.75 22.86
C ALA A 30 -34.82 -31.14 21.68
N THR A 31 -35.11 -31.65 20.50
CA THR A 31 -34.88 -31.06 19.17
C THR A 31 -35.82 -29.85 18.98
N ILE A 32 -35.46 -28.85 18.16
CA ILE A 32 -36.31 -28.21 17.12
C ILE A 32 -35.54 -27.07 16.42
N ASN A 33 -35.82 -27.00 15.12
CA ASN A 33 -35.33 -26.16 14.04
C ASN A 33 -35.80 -24.69 14.04
N SER A 34 -34.98 -23.84 13.39
CA SER A 34 -35.33 -22.83 12.36
C SER A 34 -36.06 -21.51 12.68
N ALA A 35 -35.54 -20.47 12.00
CA ALA A 35 -36.19 -19.31 11.38
C ALA A 35 -36.58 -18.04 12.18
N ARG A 36 -35.89 -16.95 11.79
CA ARG A 36 -36.40 -15.71 11.17
C ARG A 36 -37.26 -14.72 12.00
N SER A 37 -36.65 -13.55 12.23
CA SER A 37 -37.15 -12.16 12.10
C SER A 37 -38.63 -11.86 12.44
N THR A 38 -38.87 -10.92 13.37
CA THR A 38 -39.32 -9.54 13.07
C THR A 38 -39.42 -8.65 14.33
N ARG A 39 -38.93 -7.41 14.19
CA ARG A 39 -39.46 -6.08 14.62
C ARG A 39 -39.81 -5.77 16.10
N HIS A 40 -39.32 -4.57 16.47
CA HIS A 40 -39.79 -3.53 17.42
C HIS A 40 -38.66 -3.16 18.39
N GLY A 41 -38.22 -1.91 18.59
CA GLY A 41 -38.56 -0.61 18.04
C GLY A 41 -37.68 0.44 18.76
N LEU A 42 -37.14 1.39 17.98
CA LEU A 42 -36.82 2.80 18.29
C LEU A 42 -36.36 3.22 19.71
N LYS A 43 -35.15 3.81 19.79
CA LYS A 43 -34.88 5.25 20.11
C LYS A 43 -33.35 5.49 20.22
N THR A 44 -32.75 6.15 19.23
CA THR A 44 -32.29 7.57 19.20
C THR A 44 -31.18 7.93 20.19
N GLY A 45 -29.99 8.23 19.67
CA GLY A 45 -28.86 8.78 20.43
C GLY A 45 -27.63 8.99 19.53
N LEU A 46 -27.73 9.91 18.57
CA LEU A 46 -26.59 10.39 17.76
C LEU A 46 -25.66 11.20 18.66
N THR A 47 -24.41 10.79 18.80
CA THR A 47 -23.34 11.60 19.38
C THR A 47 -22.51 12.19 18.26
N SER A 48 -22.72 13.48 18.00
CA SER A 48 -21.87 14.28 17.12
C SER A 48 -20.57 14.62 17.85
N SER A 49 -19.45 14.22 17.25
CA SER A 49 -18.11 14.62 17.68
C SER A 49 -17.86 16.06 17.23
N THR A 50 -17.93 17.00 18.16
CA THR A 50 -17.57 18.40 17.92
C THR A 50 -16.10 18.62 18.27
N ARG A 51 -15.36 19.08 17.27
CA ARG A 51 -13.94 19.43 17.26
C ARG A 51 -13.69 20.60 18.21
N MET A 52 -12.89 20.39 19.26
CA MET A 52 -12.39 21.47 20.12
C MET A 52 -11.53 22.43 19.29
N GLN A 53 -11.98 23.68 19.14
CA GLN A 53 -11.12 24.78 18.72
C GLN A 53 -10.44 25.39 19.95
N GLN A 54 -9.11 25.45 19.90
CA GLN A 54 -8.32 26.15 20.89
C GLN A 54 -8.51 27.66 20.77
N ARG A 55 -8.77 28.29 21.91
CA ARG A 55 -8.92 29.74 22.07
C ARG A 55 -7.52 30.31 22.30
N TRP A 56 -6.97 31.02 21.34
CA TRP A 56 -5.79 31.87 21.55
C TRP A 56 -6.23 33.25 22.00
N SER A 57 -5.92 33.59 23.24
CA SER A 57 -5.93 34.95 23.75
C SER A 57 -4.52 35.52 23.60
N SER A 58 -4.37 36.62 22.87
CA SER A 58 -3.20 37.50 23.02
C SER A 58 -3.70 38.94 23.15
N SER A 59 -3.41 39.52 24.30
CA SER A 59 -3.50 40.93 24.61
C SER A 59 -2.15 41.56 24.28
N THR A 60 -2.13 42.57 23.42
CA THR A 60 -1.06 43.58 23.42
C THR A 60 -1.56 44.85 22.77
N SER A 61 -1.53 45.92 23.56
CA SER A 61 -1.67 47.32 23.19
C SER A 61 -0.44 47.80 22.40
N GLY A 62 -0.66 48.61 21.36
CA GLY A 62 0.39 49.36 20.69
C GLY A 62 -0.19 50.10 19.49
N GLY A 63 -0.31 51.42 19.59
CA GLY A 63 -0.61 52.26 18.44
C GLY A 63 0.63 52.45 17.58
N ASP A 64 0.47 52.41 16.26
CA ASP A 64 1.28 53.20 15.35
C ASP A 64 0.55 53.40 14.01
N ASN A 65 0.64 54.62 13.48
CA ASN A 65 0.11 55.02 12.19
C ASN A 65 1.01 54.44 11.08
N SER A 66 0.55 53.41 10.38
CA SER A 66 1.02 53.09 9.04
C SER A 66 -0.12 52.43 8.27
N GLU A 67 -0.35 52.91 7.05
CA GLU A 67 -1.43 52.48 6.15
C GLU A 67 -1.39 50.96 5.96
N ARG A 68 -2.42 50.28 6.48
CA ARG A 68 -2.66 48.86 6.17
C ARG A 68 -3.12 48.74 4.71
N PRO A 69 -2.64 47.75 3.95
CA PRO A 69 -3.25 47.42 2.67
C PRO A 69 -4.70 46.95 2.92
N LYS A 70 -5.66 47.70 2.36
CA LYS A 70 -7.09 47.38 2.41
C LYS A 70 -7.35 46.01 1.81
N ALA A 71 -8.21 45.22 2.46
CA ALA A 71 -8.66 43.95 1.93
C ALA A 71 -9.59 44.18 0.72
N PRO A 72 -9.60 43.28 -0.28
CA PRO A 72 -10.31 43.46 -1.57
C PRO A 72 -11.85 43.53 -1.48
N ALA A 73 -12.42 43.60 -0.27
CA ALA A 73 -13.86 43.63 -0.02
C ALA A 73 -14.31 44.84 0.83
N GLU A 74 -13.41 45.79 1.11
CA GLU A 74 -13.73 47.01 1.89
C GLU A 74 -14.12 48.22 1.02
N ASP A 75 -14.07 48.11 -0.31
CA ASP A 75 -14.50 49.20 -1.18
C ASP A 75 -16.03 49.22 -1.27
N SER A 76 -16.60 50.38 -0.92
CA SER A 76 -18.03 50.63 -1.07
C SER A 76 -18.42 50.49 -2.54
N LEU A 77 -19.33 49.57 -2.83
CA LEU A 77 -19.83 49.36 -4.20
C LEU A 77 -20.34 50.68 -4.80
N PRO A 78 -20.08 50.94 -6.09
CA PRO A 78 -20.58 52.13 -6.76
C PRO A 78 -22.12 52.16 -6.74
N HIS A 79 -22.69 53.36 -6.82
CA HIS A 79 -24.14 53.50 -6.87
C HIS A 79 -24.69 52.85 -8.15
N VAL A 80 -25.82 52.16 -8.04
CA VAL A 80 -26.47 51.41 -9.15
C VAL A 80 -26.70 52.26 -10.41
N SER A 81 -26.84 53.59 -10.26
CA SER A 81 -26.95 54.53 -11.39
C SER A 81 -25.65 54.70 -12.18
N GLU A 82 -24.51 54.57 -11.52
CA GLU A 82 -23.19 54.71 -12.13
C GLU A 82 -22.82 53.42 -12.88
N GLU A 83 -23.04 52.24 -12.28
CA GLU A 83 -22.87 50.96 -12.96
C GLU A 83 -23.78 50.83 -14.20
N ALA A 84 -25.04 51.28 -14.10
CA ALA A 84 -25.96 51.27 -15.23
C ALA A 84 -25.51 52.20 -16.37
N ALA A 85 -24.90 53.34 -16.05
CA ALA A 85 -24.36 54.28 -17.03
C ALA A 85 -23.06 53.76 -17.68
N GLU A 86 -22.30 52.90 -17.00
CA GLU A 86 -21.13 52.24 -17.57
C GLU A 86 -21.53 51.08 -18.48
N ILE A 87 -22.51 50.28 -18.08
CA ILE A 87 -23.08 49.21 -18.91
C ILE A 87 -23.68 49.80 -20.19
N SER A 88 -24.40 50.93 -20.11
CA SER A 88 -24.92 51.59 -21.31
C SER A 88 -23.81 52.10 -22.23
N LYS A 89 -22.74 52.70 -21.69
CA LYS A 89 -21.57 53.11 -22.49
C LYS A 89 -20.85 51.94 -23.16
N ILE A 90 -20.82 50.77 -22.53
CA ILE A 90 -20.24 49.56 -23.11
C ILE A 90 -21.13 49.04 -24.24
N MET A 91 -22.45 49.04 -24.04
CA MET A 91 -23.42 48.58 -25.04
C MET A 91 -23.61 49.54 -26.22
N ASP A 92 -23.41 50.85 -26.02
CA ASP A 92 -23.58 51.88 -27.04
C ASP A 92 -22.35 52.06 -27.97
N LYS A 93 -21.22 51.39 -27.68
CA LYS A 93 -20.06 51.38 -28.58
C LYS A 93 -20.35 50.55 -29.83
N LYS A 94 -20.91 51.21 -30.85
CA LYS A 94 -21.12 50.65 -32.19
C LYS A 94 -19.81 50.58 -32.97
N CYS A 95 -19.40 49.38 -33.37
CA CYS A 95 -18.64 49.17 -34.60
C CYS A 95 -19.61 48.61 -35.65
N ASP A 96 -19.73 49.31 -36.77
CA ASP A 96 -20.42 48.85 -37.99
C ASP A 96 -21.91 48.44 -37.84
N GLY A 97 -22.71 49.34 -37.23
CA GLY A 97 -24.15 49.41 -37.50
C GLY A 97 -25.04 48.29 -36.95
N THR A 98 -24.49 47.30 -36.24
CA THR A 98 -25.25 46.24 -35.56
C THR A 98 -25.02 46.30 -34.04
N PRO A 99 -26.05 46.09 -33.20
CA PRO A 99 -25.89 46.09 -31.74
C PRO A 99 -25.04 44.87 -31.33
N ALA A 100 -23.81 45.13 -30.89
CA ALA A 100 -22.85 44.08 -30.56
C ALA A 100 -23.27 43.36 -29.27
N SER A 101 -23.37 42.03 -29.35
CA SER A 101 -23.17 41.18 -28.16
C SER A 101 -21.71 41.35 -27.71
N PRO A 102 -21.40 41.29 -26.40
CA PRO A 102 -20.04 41.52 -25.93
C PRO A 102 -19.09 40.48 -26.57
N GLU A 103 -18.34 40.91 -27.59
CA GLU A 103 -17.38 40.07 -28.29
C GLU A 103 -16.25 39.69 -27.32
N LEU A 104 -16.16 38.41 -27.00
CA LEU A 104 -15.18 37.87 -26.07
C LEU A 104 -13.75 37.84 -26.65
N GLU A 105 -13.57 38.08 -27.95
CA GLU A 105 -12.28 37.94 -28.64
C GLU A 105 -11.46 39.23 -28.72
N GLN A 106 -12.07 40.41 -28.55
CA GLN A 106 -11.34 41.68 -28.47
C GLN A 106 -11.41 42.22 -27.05
N GLY A 107 -10.40 41.88 -26.24
CA GLY A 107 -10.27 42.44 -24.89
C GLY A 107 -10.23 43.98 -24.92
N THR A 108 -10.83 44.62 -23.92
CA THR A 108 -10.75 46.08 -23.79
C THR A 108 -9.29 46.51 -23.67
N PRO A 109 -8.84 47.49 -24.46
CA PRO A 109 -7.44 47.89 -24.44
C PRO A 109 -7.04 48.37 -23.05
N ILE A 110 -5.88 47.91 -22.57
CA ILE A 110 -5.37 48.14 -21.21
C ILE A 110 -5.30 49.64 -20.87
N SER A 111 -5.06 50.50 -21.86
CA SER A 111 -5.07 51.96 -21.71
C SER A 111 -6.43 52.50 -21.26
N GLU A 112 -7.52 51.89 -21.69
CA GLU A 112 -8.88 52.33 -21.38
C GLU A 112 -9.32 51.85 -20.00
N ILE A 113 -8.82 50.69 -19.54
CA ILE A 113 -9.00 50.20 -18.18
C ILE A 113 -8.27 51.12 -17.20
N LEU A 114 -7.02 51.46 -17.51
CA LEU A 114 -6.20 52.35 -16.69
C LEU A 114 -6.75 53.79 -16.62
N GLN A 115 -7.47 54.26 -17.65
CA GLN A 115 -8.13 55.57 -17.63
C GLN A 115 -9.35 55.62 -16.70
N ARG A 116 -10.07 54.50 -16.56
CA ARG A 116 -11.24 54.38 -15.67
C ARG A 116 -10.81 54.31 -14.21
N ASP A 117 -9.74 53.57 -13.92
CA ASP A 117 -9.29 53.31 -12.56
C ASP A 117 -8.18 54.27 -12.10
N LYS A 118 -8.58 55.37 -11.46
CA LYS A 118 -7.65 56.36 -10.88
C LYS A 118 -6.71 55.78 -9.83
N GLU A 119 -7.11 54.69 -9.17
CA GLU A 119 -6.30 53.99 -8.16
C GLU A 119 -5.25 53.08 -8.79
N ALA A 120 -5.58 52.43 -9.92
CA ALA A 120 -4.63 51.65 -10.71
C ALA A 120 -3.52 52.55 -11.30
N GLN A 121 -3.83 53.80 -11.64
CA GLN A 121 -2.83 54.77 -12.09
C GLN A 121 -1.77 55.09 -11.03
N LYS A 122 -2.17 55.11 -9.75
CA LYS A 122 -1.26 55.42 -8.62
C LYS A 122 -0.26 54.29 -8.36
N HIS A 123 -0.68 53.06 -8.59
CA HIS A 123 0.12 51.86 -8.31
C HIS A 123 0.82 51.28 -9.54
N MET A 124 0.70 51.92 -10.71
CA MET A 124 1.33 51.40 -11.93
C MET A 124 2.86 51.57 -11.89
N PRO A 125 3.63 50.61 -12.44
CA PRO A 125 5.08 50.70 -12.53
C PRO A 125 5.53 51.87 -13.42
N LYS A 126 6.65 52.50 -13.03
CA LYS A 126 7.18 53.74 -13.64
C LYS A 126 7.32 53.69 -15.17
N VAL A 127 7.72 52.53 -15.71
CA VAL A 127 7.86 52.31 -17.18
C VAL A 127 6.53 52.48 -17.93
N MET A 128 5.39 52.11 -17.34
CA MET A 128 4.07 52.31 -17.93
C MET A 128 3.59 53.75 -17.80
N GLN A 129 3.93 54.44 -16.70
CA GLN A 129 3.62 55.86 -16.51
C GLN A 129 4.28 56.71 -17.61
N ASP A 130 5.52 56.39 -17.94
CA ASP A 130 6.28 57.09 -18.98
C ASP A 130 5.74 56.80 -20.39
N GLN A 131 5.27 55.56 -20.65
CA GLN A 131 4.61 55.22 -21.92
C GLN A 131 3.30 55.98 -22.14
N ILE A 132 2.45 56.08 -21.11
CA ILE A 132 1.17 56.82 -21.17
C ILE A 132 1.41 58.34 -21.31
N LYS A 133 2.42 58.88 -20.62
CA LYS A 133 2.80 60.30 -20.77
C LYS A 133 3.42 60.60 -22.14
N SER A 134 4.07 59.62 -22.76
CA SER A 134 4.68 59.75 -24.10
C SER A 134 3.69 59.55 -25.26
N SER A 135 2.51 58.96 -25.01
CA SER A 135 1.56 58.54 -26.06
C SER A 135 0.63 59.65 -26.56
N THR A 136 0.86 60.92 -26.21
CA THR A 136 0.13 62.07 -26.81
C THR A 136 0.71 62.51 -28.16
N GLY A 137 1.77 61.85 -28.65
CA GLY A 137 2.30 62.07 -30.01
C GLY A 137 1.64 61.15 -31.03
N THR A 138 0.99 61.73 -32.05
CA THR A 138 0.58 61.04 -33.28
C THR A 138 1.82 60.57 -34.04
N ARG A 139 2.35 59.39 -33.69
CA ARG A 139 3.33 58.69 -34.52
C ARG A 139 2.64 57.49 -35.15
N SER A 140 2.39 57.62 -36.45
CA SER A 140 1.99 56.53 -37.32
C SER A 140 2.98 55.38 -37.16
N PHE A 141 2.52 54.22 -36.71
CA PHE A 141 3.34 53.02 -36.74
C PHE A 141 3.70 52.72 -38.20
N SER A 142 5.01 52.68 -38.46
CA SER A 142 5.59 52.28 -39.72
C SER A 142 5.35 50.79 -39.96
N THR A 143 4.37 50.46 -40.78
CA THR A 143 4.31 49.20 -41.53
C THR A 143 5.39 49.22 -42.62
N PHE A 144 6.65 48.98 -42.23
CA PHE A 144 7.72 48.75 -43.20
C PHE A 144 8.36 47.39 -42.98
N THR A 145 7.62 46.33 -43.29
CA THR A 145 8.15 45.07 -43.83
C THR A 145 7.01 44.31 -44.52
N ARG A 146 6.63 44.76 -45.73
CA ARG A 146 6.10 43.92 -46.82
C ARG A 146 5.84 44.81 -48.04
N ARG A 147 6.91 45.21 -48.72
CA ARG A 147 6.84 45.56 -50.16
C ARG A 147 8.24 45.69 -50.76
N SER A 148 8.89 44.55 -50.97
CA SER A 148 9.87 44.43 -52.05
C SER A 148 10.09 42.95 -52.33
N GLN A 149 9.22 42.39 -53.17
CA GLN A 149 9.61 41.45 -54.23
C GLN A 149 8.36 41.09 -55.03
N ALA A 150 8.01 41.98 -55.94
CA ALA A 150 7.22 41.63 -57.10
C ALA A 150 8.09 41.98 -58.31
N GLU A 151 9.06 41.12 -58.59
CA GLU A 151 9.68 40.95 -59.90
C GLU A 151 10.68 39.78 -59.82
N LEU A 152 10.23 38.61 -60.26
CA LEU A 152 10.99 37.57 -60.97
C LEU A 152 10.01 36.41 -61.24
N HIS A 153 9.09 36.64 -62.16
CA HIS A 153 8.47 35.55 -62.91
C HIS A 153 9.52 35.05 -63.92
N GLY A 154 10.12 33.90 -63.65
CA GLY A 154 10.98 33.22 -64.61
C GLY A 154 11.90 32.21 -63.95
N GLN A 155 11.60 30.92 -64.15
CA GLN A 155 12.45 29.76 -63.84
C GLN A 155 12.67 29.44 -62.35
N GLY A 156 11.81 28.59 -61.79
CA GLY A 156 12.03 28.03 -60.44
C GLY A 156 11.04 26.95 -59.97
N LYS A 157 10.09 26.53 -60.81
CA LYS A 157 8.99 25.63 -60.40
C LYS A 157 9.44 24.25 -59.88
N SER A 158 10.67 23.80 -60.15
CA SER A 158 11.15 22.48 -59.69
C SER A 158 11.73 22.48 -58.27
N PHE A 159 12.26 23.61 -57.79
CA PHE A 159 12.94 23.67 -56.50
C PHE A 159 11.94 23.86 -55.33
N ASP A 160 10.89 24.64 -55.57
CA ASP A 160 9.78 24.82 -54.63
C ASP A 160 8.94 23.54 -54.47
N GLU A 161 8.81 22.73 -55.53
CA GLU A 161 8.07 21.46 -55.48
C GLU A 161 8.85 20.36 -54.74
N GLN A 162 10.17 20.32 -54.89
CA GLN A 162 11.04 19.42 -54.13
C GLN A 162 11.12 19.81 -52.64
N THR A 163 11.21 21.09 -52.33
CA THR A 163 11.20 21.57 -50.93
C THR A 163 9.82 21.40 -50.28
N ALA A 164 8.73 21.63 -51.02
CA ALA A 164 7.37 21.33 -50.56
C ALA A 164 7.16 19.83 -50.35
N ALA A 165 7.68 18.96 -51.22
CA ALA A 165 7.62 17.51 -51.06
C ALA A 165 8.41 17.02 -49.84
N VAL A 166 9.60 17.59 -49.57
CA VAL A 166 10.39 17.29 -48.37
C VAL A 166 9.65 17.74 -47.11
N MET A 167 9.06 18.94 -47.11
CA MET A 167 8.25 19.43 -45.98
C MET A 167 7.01 18.56 -45.76
N ALA A 168 6.32 18.15 -46.83
CA ALA A 168 5.17 17.25 -46.76
C ALA A 168 5.57 15.87 -46.20
N SER A 169 6.73 15.34 -46.61
CA SER A 169 7.26 14.07 -46.08
C SER A 169 7.58 14.17 -44.59
N MET A 170 8.18 15.29 -44.14
CA MET A 170 8.42 15.55 -42.72
C MET A 170 7.13 15.65 -41.92
N ILE A 171 6.11 16.36 -42.43
CA ILE A 171 4.81 16.48 -41.77
C ILE A 171 4.12 15.10 -41.68
N SER A 172 4.18 14.29 -42.74
CA SER A 172 3.63 12.93 -42.71
C SER A 172 4.35 12.02 -41.72
N GLN A 173 5.67 12.16 -41.56
CA GLN A 173 6.45 11.40 -40.58
C GLN A 173 6.11 11.82 -39.15
N VAL A 174 5.94 13.13 -38.89
CA VAL A 174 5.54 13.63 -37.57
C VAL A 174 4.12 13.19 -37.23
N ASN A 175 3.19 13.20 -38.20
CA ASN A 175 1.83 12.72 -38.00
C ASN A 175 1.79 11.20 -37.79
N GLN A 176 2.58 10.42 -38.54
CA GLN A 176 2.72 8.97 -38.34
C GLN A 176 3.31 8.65 -36.96
N GLN A 177 4.33 9.38 -36.52
CA GLN A 177 4.87 9.25 -35.16
C GLN A 177 3.84 9.63 -34.09
N ALA A 178 3.00 10.64 -34.36
CA ALA A 178 1.92 11.03 -33.47
C ALA A 178 0.77 10.00 -33.44
N GLU A 179 0.48 9.32 -34.55
CA GLU A 179 -0.49 8.23 -34.66
C GLU A 179 0.05 6.92 -34.05
N GLU A 180 1.36 6.68 -34.09
CA GLU A 180 2.04 5.54 -33.44
C GLU A 180 2.08 5.70 -31.92
N LEU A 181 2.11 6.94 -31.41
CA LEU A 181 1.88 7.23 -30.00
C LEU A 181 0.40 6.99 -29.67
N HIS A 182 0.11 5.81 -29.10
CA HIS A 182 -1.23 5.39 -28.69
C HIS A 182 -2.15 6.54 -28.26
N ASP A 183 -3.29 6.68 -28.95
CA ASP A 183 -4.32 7.67 -28.63
C ASP A 183 -4.60 7.73 -27.12
N GLY A 184 -4.18 8.82 -26.48
CA GLY A 184 -4.51 9.15 -25.09
C GLY A 184 -3.43 8.88 -24.03
N ILE A 185 -2.27 8.30 -24.35
CA ILE A 185 -1.19 8.13 -23.36
C ILE A 185 0.04 8.95 -23.75
N LYS A 186 0.50 9.81 -22.83
CA LYS A 186 1.68 10.68 -23.03
C LYS A 186 3.02 9.92 -23.02
N PHE A 187 3.05 8.76 -22.36
CA PHE A 187 4.25 7.94 -22.18
C PHE A 187 3.89 6.48 -22.44
N ASP A 188 4.83 5.72 -23.00
CA ASP A 188 4.59 4.32 -23.33
C ASP A 188 4.12 3.53 -22.10
N PRO A 189 3.06 2.70 -22.23
CA PRO A 189 2.62 1.85 -21.14
C PRO A 189 3.66 0.75 -20.88
N VAL A 190 3.95 0.50 -19.60
CA VAL A 190 4.76 -0.66 -19.21
C VAL A 190 3.99 -1.94 -19.55
N GLU A 191 4.62 -2.85 -20.31
CA GLU A 191 3.96 -4.06 -20.86
C GLU A 191 3.27 -4.92 -19.79
N THR A 192 3.94 -5.13 -18.64
CA THR A 192 3.35 -5.84 -17.50
C THR A 192 3.78 -5.22 -16.19
N LEU A 193 2.80 -4.95 -15.32
CA LEU A 193 3.08 -4.38 -14.00
C LEU A 193 3.72 -5.45 -13.10
N PRO A 194 4.81 -5.14 -12.39
CA PRO A 194 5.40 -6.04 -11.43
C PRO A 194 4.43 -6.31 -10.27
N LYS A 195 4.52 -7.52 -9.68
CA LYS A 195 3.66 -7.95 -8.57
C LYS A 195 3.62 -6.95 -7.40
N THR A 196 4.72 -6.25 -7.15
CA THR A 196 4.89 -5.28 -6.06
C THR A 196 3.93 -4.08 -6.17
N GLU A 197 3.53 -3.70 -7.38
CA GLU A 197 2.63 -2.55 -7.61
C GLU A 197 1.18 -2.86 -7.27
N ASN A 198 0.81 -4.15 -7.22
CA ASN A 198 -0.52 -4.55 -6.79
C ASN A 198 -0.68 -4.29 -5.28
N PHE A 199 -1.49 -3.29 -4.92
CA PHE A 199 -1.76 -2.91 -3.53
C PHE A 199 -2.19 -4.08 -2.64
N ARG A 200 -2.97 -5.03 -3.17
CA ARG A 200 -3.45 -6.19 -2.40
C ARG A 200 -2.36 -7.22 -2.14
N THR A 201 -1.35 -7.32 -3.01
CA THR A 201 -0.29 -8.32 -2.96
C THR A 201 1.11 -7.71 -3.07
N ARG A 202 1.30 -6.54 -2.42
CA ARG A 202 2.55 -5.77 -2.48
C ARG A 202 3.76 -6.55 -1.96
N TYR A 203 3.56 -7.30 -0.88
CA TYR A 203 4.63 -8.03 -0.20
C TYR A 203 4.76 -9.46 -0.72
N ASP A 204 5.89 -10.10 -0.43
CA ASP A 204 6.02 -11.53 -0.69
C ASP A 204 4.96 -12.33 0.07
N SER A 205 4.48 -13.39 -0.57
CA SER A 205 3.45 -14.30 -0.07
C SER A 205 3.80 -14.92 1.28
N LEU A 206 5.08 -15.22 1.52
CA LEU A 206 5.53 -15.78 2.78
C LEU A 206 5.50 -14.71 3.87
N LEU A 207 6.04 -13.53 3.59
CA LEU A 207 6.03 -12.39 4.52
C LEU A 207 4.60 -12.01 4.92
N GLU A 208 3.69 -11.92 3.95
CA GLU A 208 2.26 -11.69 4.19
C GLU A 208 1.65 -12.80 5.06
N GLN A 209 1.99 -14.06 4.80
CA GLN A 209 1.50 -15.18 5.59
C GLN A 209 2.05 -15.17 7.03
N PHE A 210 3.33 -14.84 7.20
CA PHE A 210 4.00 -14.80 8.50
C PHE A 210 3.45 -13.65 9.35
N THR A 211 3.35 -12.44 8.78
CA THR A 211 2.76 -11.27 9.45
C THR A 211 1.33 -11.54 9.92
N LYS A 212 0.50 -12.17 9.07
CA LYS A 212 -0.87 -12.55 9.45
C LYS A 212 -0.93 -13.60 10.55
N LEU A 213 0.09 -14.45 10.70
CA LEU A 213 0.18 -15.44 11.79
C LEU A 213 0.69 -14.84 13.10
N LEU A 214 1.48 -13.77 13.04
CA LEU A 214 1.86 -12.98 14.23
C LEU A 214 0.71 -12.12 14.75
N MET A 215 -0.25 -11.77 13.89
CA MET A 215 -1.37 -10.90 14.23
C MET A 215 -2.31 -11.53 15.25
N THR A 216 -2.53 -10.82 16.35
CA THR A 216 -3.56 -11.12 17.35
C THR A 216 -4.64 -10.03 17.34
N ASP A 217 -5.89 -10.39 17.67
CA ASP A 217 -7.03 -9.47 17.79
C ASP A 217 -7.30 -8.58 16.55
N GLY A 218 -6.85 -8.97 15.36
CA GLY A 218 -6.95 -8.13 14.15
C GLY A 218 -5.99 -6.94 14.09
N LYS A 219 -5.00 -6.86 15.00
CA LYS A 219 -4.03 -5.75 15.08
C LYS A 219 -2.91 -5.90 14.05
N LEU A 220 -3.24 -5.71 12.77
CA LEU A 220 -2.32 -5.91 11.65
C LEU A 220 -1.12 -4.95 11.68
N SER A 221 -1.33 -3.68 12.05
CA SER A 221 -0.26 -2.67 12.12
C SER A 221 0.82 -3.04 13.14
N ARG A 222 0.45 -3.64 14.27
CA ARG A 222 1.39 -4.13 15.27
C ARG A 222 2.21 -5.31 14.72
N ALA A 223 1.55 -6.27 14.10
CA ALA A 223 2.23 -7.42 13.48
C ALA A 223 3.21 -7.01 12.37
N GLN A 224 2.87 -5.98 11.58
CA GLN A 224 3.77 -5.41 10.59
C GLN A 224 5.01 -4.76 11.22
N LYS A 225 4.83 -4.01 12.33
CA LYS A 225 5.95 -3.44 13.09
C LYS A 225 6.86 -4.52 13.67
N ASP A 226 6.28 -5.57 14.25
CA ASP A 226 7.03 -6.70 14.80
C ASP A 226 7.81 -7.44 13.70
N MET A 227 7.23 -7.62 12.51
CA MET A 227 7.92 -8.20 11.36
C MET A 227 9.06 -7.32 10.85
N ALA A 228 8.87 -6.00 10.74
CA ALA A 228 9.94 -5.09 10.37
C ALA A 228 11.13 -5.21 11.34
N PHE A 229 10.85 -5.26 12.64
CA PHE A 229 11.86 -5.51 13.67
C PHE A 229 12.57 -6.86 13.50
N ILE A 230 11.83 -7.93 13.19
CA ILE A 230 12.42 -9.26 12.94
C ILE A 230 13.38 -9.21 11.73
N LEU A 231 12.98 -8.58 10.62
CA LEU A 231 13.81 -8.48 9.43
C LEU A 231 15.07 -7.63 9.67
N ASP A 232 14.96 -6.53 10.42
CA ASP A 232 16.11 -5.72 10.82
C ASP A 232 17.06 -6.48 11.74
N HIS A 233 16.53 -7.33 12.62
CA HIS A 233 17.35 -8.20 13.44
C HIS A 233 18.09 -9.24 12.59
N LEU A 234 17.44 -9.84 11.59
CA LEU A 234 18.12 -10.76 10.67
C LEU A 234 19.19 -10.08 9.81
N ARG A 235 18.99 -8.80 9.49
CA ARG A 235 19.96 -7.99 8.73
C ARG A 235 21.19 -7.61 9.53
N THR A 236 21.03 -7.38 10.83
CA THR A 236 22.11 -6.94 11.73
C THR A 236 22.80 -8.11 12.47
N ALA A 237 22.16 -9.28 12.53
CA ALA A 237 22.76 -10.48 13.08
C ALA A 237 23.95 -10.97 12.25
N SER A 238 24.90 -11.62 12.93
CA SER A 238 26.03 -12.28 12.27
C SER A 238 25.55 -13.38 11.30
N PRO A 239 26.31 -13.66 10.23
CA PRO A 239 26.00 -14.75 9.32
C PRO A 239 25.81 -16.08 10.08
N PRO A 240 24.75 -16.85 9.79
CA PRO A 240 24.52 -18.12 10.47
C PRO A 240 25.61 -19.12 10.12
N GLN A 241 25.96 -19.97 11.08
CA GLN A 241 26.84 -21.12 10.86
C GLN A 241 25.97 -22.37 10.68
N PRO A 242 25.70 -22.82 9.44
CA PRO A 242 24.80 -23.94 9.20
C PRO A 242 25.40 -25.25 9.69
N ASN A 243 24.61 -26.01 10.45
CA ASN A 243 25.01 -27.35 10.88
C ASN A 243 24.98 -28.33 9.69
N PRO A 244 26.05 -29.13 9.46
CA PRO A 244 26.10 -30.07 8.33
C PRO A 244 25.05 -31.18 8.41
N LYS A 245 24.59 -31.52 9.63
CA LYS A 245 23.53 -32.53 9.85
C LYS A 245 22.15 -32.04 9.41
N ARG A 246 21.92 -30.73 9.44
CA ARG A 246 20.62 -30.10 9.17
C ARG A 246 20.84 -28.95 8.18
N PRO A 247 21.17 -29.27 6.92
CA PRO A 247 21.39 -28.25 5.92
C PRO A 247 20.07 -27.53 5.62
N LEU A 248 20.19 -26.23 5.35
CA LEU A 248 19.09 -25.46 4.77
C LEU A 248 18.86 -25.90 3.32
N LEU A 249 17.71 -25.52 2.78
CA LEU A 249 17.44 -25.67 1.35
C LEU A 249 18.51 -24.96 0.51
N PRO A 250 18.79 -25.46 -0.70
CA PRO A 250 19.78 -24.85 -1.59
C PRO A 250 19.41 -23.39 -1.86
N GLY A 251 20.41 -22.51 -1.75
CA GLY A 251 20.23 -21.08 -1.84
C GLY A 251 21.59 -20.35 -1.84
N PRO A 252 21.58 -19.01 -1.70
CA PRO A 252 22.81 -18.24 -1.55
C PRO A 252 23.64 -18.70 -0.34
N PRO A 253 24.97 -18.52 -0.39
CA PRO A 253 25.87 -18.92 0.69
C PRO A 253 25.55 -18.14 1.98
N ALA A 254 25.82 -18.75 3.13
CA ALA A 254 25.48 -18.21 4.45
C ALA A 254 25.93 -16.75 4.72
N PRO A 255 27.13 -16.30 4.27
CA PRO A 255 27.56 -14.91 4.43
C PRO A 255 26.66 -13.87 3.74
N GLN A 256 25.94 -14.25 2.69
CA GLN A 256 25.07 -13.35 1.91
C GLN A 256 23.65 -13.28 2.45
N LEU A 257 23.27 -14.15 3.40
CA LEU A 257 21.92 -14.21 3.93
C LEU A 257 21.49 -12.94 4.68
N PRO A 258 22.31 -12.31 5.54
CA PRO A 258 21.91 -11.08 6.25
C PRO A 258 21.60 -9.91 5.31
N LEU A 259 22.26 -9.84 4.15
CA LEU A 259 22.01 -8.79 3.15
C LEU A 259 20.58 -8.85 2.61
N ASN A 260 20.02 -10.06 2.49
CA ASN A 260 18.69 -10.31 1.96
C ASN A 260 17.78 -10.96 3.03
N PRO A 261 17.25 -10.19 4.00
CA PRO A 261 16.53 -10.75 5.15
C PRO A 261 15.22 -11.46 4.76
N VAL A 262 14.57 -11.04 3.67
CA VAL A 262 13.36 -11.72 3.15
C VAL A 262 13.72 -13.11 2.62
N LEU A 263 14.77 -13.23 1.81
CA LEU A 263 15.24 -14.52 1.32
C LEU A 263 15.73 -15.39 2.48
N TYR A 264 16.45 -14.80 3.43
CA TYR A 264 16.90 -15.51 4.63
C TYR A 264 15.72 -16.12 5.40
N LEU A 265 14.68 -15.34 5.66
CA LEU A 265 13.45 -15.81 6.30
C LEU A 265 12.79 -16.93 5.45
N THR A 266 12.73 -16.78 4.13
CA THR A 266 12.12 -17.79 3.26
C THR A 266 12.84 -19.14 3.32
N LEU A 267 14.17 -19.14 3.29
CA LEU A 267 14.98 -20.35 3.37
C LEU A 267 14.81 -21.03 4.72
N ILE A 268 14.80 -20.26 5.82
CA ILE A 268 14.57 -20.80 7.17
C ILE A 268 13.23 -21.53 7.24
N VAL A 269 12.15 -20.85 6.83
CA VAL A 269 10.79 -21.39 6.93
C VAL A 269 10.61 -22.60 6.02
N ASP A 270 11.05 -22.54 4.77
CA ASP A 270 10.86 -23.63 3.81
C ASP A 270 11.71 -24.86 4.14
N SER A 271 12.89 -24.70 4.75
CA SER A 271 13.74 -25.81 5.20
C SER A 271 13.07 -26.63 6.30
N VAL A 272 12.42 -25.93 7.24
CA VAL A 272 11.73 -26.55 8.36
C VAL A 272 10.34 -27.08 7.99
N ALA A 273 9.78 -26.61 6.88
CA ALA A 273 8.42 -26.94 6.49
C ALA A 273 8.24 -28.45 6.24
N PRO A 274 7.26 -29.11 6.89
CA PRO A 274 7.02 -30.52 6.67
C PRO A 274 6.38 -30.75 5.30
N LEU A 275 6.81 -31.79 4.59
CA LEU A 275 6.25 -32.14 3.27
C LEU A 275 4.88 -32.82 3.38
N ILE A 276 4.63 -33.49 4.50
CA ILE A 276 3.45 -34.33 4.73
C ILE A 276 2.79 -33.99 6.07
N LYS A 277 1.47 -34.07 6.12
CA LYS A 277 0.68 -34.15 7.36
C LYS A 277 0.18 -35.57 7.55
N ILE A 278 -0.17 -35.92 8.77
CA ILE A 278 -0.82 -37.20 9.06
C ILE A 278 -2.30 -36.94 9.30
N ARG A 279 -3.14 -37.60 8.52
CA ARG A 279 -4.59 -37.63 8.71
C ARG A 279 -4.92 -38.92 9.45
N GLN A 280 -5.68 -38.80 10.54
CA GLN A 280 -6.26 -39.95 11.21
C GLN A 280 -7.54 -40.35 10.48
N GLN A 281 -7.58 -41.56 9.94
CA GLN A 281 -8.77 -42.08 9.26
C GLN A 281 -9.30 -43.28 10.03
N LYS A 282 -10.54 -43.18 10.48
CA LYS A 282 -11.21 -44.22 11.27
C LYS A 282 -11.83 -45.26 10.35
N GLY A 283 -11.80 -46.53 10.76
CA GLY A 283 -12.55 -47.61 10.12
C GLY A 283 -11.87 -48.33 8.96
N ILE A 284 -10.69 -47.89 8.50
CA ILE A 284 -9.96 -48.56 7.41
C ILE A 284 -9.38 -49.91 7.83
N ALA A 285 -8.88 -50.03 9.06
CA ALA A 285 -8.30 -51.27 9.58
C ALA A 285 -9.35 -52.20 10.23
N GLY A 286 -10.64 -51.91 10.07
CA GLY A 286 -11.72 -52.57 10.83
C GLY A 286 -11.78 -52.13 12.29
N GLY A 287 -12.79 -52.63 13.03
CA GLY A 287 -12.89 -52.46 14.49
C GLY A 287 -12.97 -51.02 15.02
N GLY A 288 -13.23 -50.01 14.17
CA GLY A 288 -13.32 -48.59 14.57
C GLY A 288 -11.98 -47.91 14.88
N ALA A 289 -10.85 -48.62 14.74
CA ALA A 289 -9.52 -48.05 14.99
C ALA A 289 -9.16 -46.95 13.98
N SER A 290 -8.41 -45.94 14.45
CA SER A 290 -7.87 -44.89 13.59
C SER A 290 -6.50 -45.26 13.05
N VAL A 291 -6.35 -45.19 11.74
CA VAL A 291 -5.09 -45.44 11.03
C VAL A 291 -4.46 -44.11 10.63
N GLN A 292 -3.14 -44.01 10.80
CA GLN A 292 -2.35 -42.86 10.39
C GLN A 292 -2.07 -42.92 8.89
N ILE A 293 -2.57 -41.94 8.14
CA ILE A 293 -2.38 -41.84 6.69
C ILE A 293 -1.60 -40.57 6.37
N PRO A 294 -0.41 -40.66 5.76
CA PRO A 294 0.34 -39.48 5.34
C PRO A 294 -0.32 -38.83 4.11
N VAL A 295 -0.46 -37.52 4.12
CA VAL A 295 -1.06 -36.72 3.03
C VAL A 295 -0.09 -35.59 2.66
N PRO A 296 0.23 -35.38 1.37
CA PRO A 296 1.10 -34.29 0.94
C PRO A 296 0.46 -32.93 1.23
N LEU A 297 1.30 -31.95 1.57
CA LEU A 297 0.88 -30.59 1.88
C LEU A 297 1.20 -29.62 0.74
N ALA A 298 0.23 -28.76 0.41
CA ALA A 298 0.46 -27.63 -0.48
C ALA A 298 1.42 -26.61 0.15
N LEU A 299 2.17 -25.85 -0.65
CA LEU A 299 3.21 -24.91 -0.18
C LEU A 299 2.71 -23.96 0.92
N ARG A 300 1.55 -23.32 0.73
CA ARG A 300 0.95 -22.43 1.74
C ARG A 300 0.65 -23.16 3.05
N GLN A 301 0.24 -24.42 3.00
CA GLN A 301 -0.01 -25.24 4.19
C GLN A 301 1.29 -25.62 4.90
N ARG A 302 2.33 -25.98 4.14
CA ARG A 302 3.68 -26.29 4.65
C ARG A 302 4.27 -25.11 5.41
N ARG A 303 4.26 -23.91 4.80
CA ARG A 303 4.73 -22.68 5.44
C ARG A 303 3.92 -22.35 6.69
N ARG A 304 2.59 -22.51 6.66
CA ARG A 304 1.74 -22.27 7.84
C ARG A 304 2.15 -23.14 9.03
N THR A 305 2.38 -24.44 8.82
CA THR A 305 2.76 -25.35 9.92
C THR A 305 4.14 -25.02 10.46
N ALA A 306 5.10 -24.71 9.59
CA ALA A 306 6.44 -24.28 9.98
C ALA A 306 6.42 -23.01 10.84
N ILE A 307 5.75 -21.97 10.36
CA ILE A 307 5.66 -20.68 11.06
C ILE A 307 5.00 -20.86 12.43
N LYS A 308 3.92 -21.65 12.52
CA LYS A 308 3.28 -21.95 13.80
C LYS A 308 4.27 -22.61 14.77
N TRP A 309 5.04 -23.60 14.32
CA TRP A 309 6.02 -24.25 15.20
C TRP A 309 7.14 -23.31 15.67
N ILE A 310 7.57 -22.37 14.81
CA ILE A 310 8.57 -21.36 15.15
C ILE A 310 8.00 -20.39 16.21
N ILE A 311 6.77 -19.90 16.03
CA ILE A 311 6.11 -19.04 17.01
C ILE A 311 5.95 -19.78 18.35
N ASP A 312 5.45 -21.02 18.33
CA ASP A 312 5.30 -21.87 19.53
C ASP A 312 6.64 -22.13 20.24
N ALA A 313 7.76 -22.19 19.50
CA ALA A 313 9.10 -22.34 20.08
C ALA A 313 9.59 -21.02 20.67
N SER A 314 9.32 -19.89 19.99
CA SER A 314 9.71 -18.56 20.44
C SER A 314 9.02 -18.14 21.73
N ASP A 315 7.78 -18.58 21.96
CA ASP A 315 7.04 -18.30 23.20
C ASP A 315 7.66 -18.97 24.43
N LYS A 316 8.45 -20.04 24.24
CA LYS A 316 9.16 -20.73 25.32
C LYS A 316 10.48 -20.05 25.70
N ARG A 317 10.94 -19.07 24.91
CA ARG A 317 12.17 -18.31 25.21
C ARG A 317 11.92 -17.26 26.28
N ARG A 318 12.98 -16.93 27.02
CA ARG A 318 12.94 -15.98 28.14
C ARG A 318 13.27 -14.53 27.74
N ASP A 319 13.40 -14.22 26.44
CA ASP A 319 13.72 -12.84 26.02
C ASP A 319 12.53 -11.89 26.25
N SER A 320 12.81 -10.62 26.54
CA SER A 320 11.80 -9.63 26.92
C SER A 320 10.79 -9.34 25.80
N LYS A 321 11.27 -8.98 24.61
CA LYS A 321 10.42 -8.59 23.47
C LYS A 321 10.03 -9.79 22.62
N PHE A 322 8.74 -9.91 22.28
CA PHE A 322 8.23 -10.99 21.43
C PHE A 322 8.93 -11.07 20.06
N ALA A 323 9.05 -9.94 19.36
CA ALA A 323 9.71 -9.89 18.06
C ALA A 323 11.19 -10.33 18.14
N GLN A 324 11.87 -10.03 19.25
CA GLN A 324 13.25 -10.47 19.50
C GLN A 324 13.33 -11.99 19.74
N ARG A 325 12.39 -12.56 20.52
CA ARG A 325 12.31 -14.03 20.70
C ARG A 325 12.14 -14.75 19.37
N VAL A 326 11.26 -14.26 18.51
CA VAL A 326 11.01 -14.83 17.18
C VAL A 326 12.25 -14.73 16.31
N ALA A 327 12.90 -13.55 16.25
CA ALA A 327 14.10 -13.35 15.45
C ALA A 327 15.26 -14.25 15.91
N ASN A 328 15.46 -14.37 17.23
CA ASN A 328 16.45 -15.28 17.79
C ASN A 328 16.13 -16.74 17.44
N GLU A 329 14.86 -17.16 17.44
CA GLU A 329 14.48 -18.53 17.05
C GLU A 329 14.82 -18.78 15.59
N LEU A 330 14.52 -17.81 14.71
CA LEU A 330 14.86 -17.92 13.28
C LEU A 330 16.36 -18.13 13.07
N VAL A 331 17.23 -17.40 13.79
CA VAL A 331 18.69 -17.63 13.74
C VAL A 331 19.06 -19.03 14.23
N SER A 332 18.48 -19.48 15.35
CA SER A 332 18.72 -20.85 15.87
C SER A 332 18.24 -21.94 14.91
N VAL A 333 17.18 -21.68 14.14
CA VAL A 333 16.71 -22.58 13.08
C VAL A 333 17.70 -22.60 11.92
N ALA A 334 18.20 -21.44 11.49
CA ALA A 334 19.19 -21.33 10.42
C ALA A 334 20.47 -22.10 10.74
N GLU A 335 20.89 -22.07 12.00
CA GLU A 335 22.04 -22.81 12.50
C GLU A 335 21.73 -24.28 12.81
N GLY A 336 20.47 -24.73 12.69
CA GLY A 336 20.08 -26.13 12.94
C GLY A 336 20.00 -26.55 14.41
N ARG A 337 20.03 -25.60 15.35
CA ARG A 337 19.99 -25.84 16.81
C ARG A 337 18.57 -25.80 17.41
N SER A 338 17.60 -25.27 16.67
CA SER A 338 16.22 -25.16 17.16
C SER A 338 15.51 -26.52 17.25
N GLY A 339 14.71 -26.72 18.30
CA GLY A 339 13.87 -27.91 18.49
C GLY A 339 12.72 -28.04 17.48
N VAL A 340 12.52 -27.05 16.61
CA VAL A 340 11.55 -27.15 15.51
C VAL A 340 11.98 -28.22 14.48
N TRP A 341 13.28 -28.43 14.30
CA TRP A 341 13.81 -29.50 13.46
C TRP A 341 13.40 -30.89 13.97
N ASP A 342 13.38 -31.09 15.29
CA ASP A 342 12.94 -32.36 15.88
C ASP A 342 11.46 -32.61 15.60
N ARG A 343 10.62 -31.56 15.65
CA ARG A 343 9.19 -31.67 15.29
C ARG A 343 9.00 -32.06 13.83
N ARG A 344 9.79 -31.48 12.91
CA ARG A 344 9.78 -31.83 11.49
C ARG A 344 10.18 -33.30 11.28
N GLU A 345 11.26 -33.73 11.91
CA GLU A 345 11.74 -35.11 11.85
C GLU A 345 10.72 -36.12 12.40
N GLN A 346 10.09 -35.81 13.55
CA GLN A 346 9.03 -36.65 14.12
C GLN A 346 7.84 -36.79 13.16
N GLN A 347 7.40 -35.69 12.55
CA GLN A 347 6.31 -35.70 11.57
C GLN A 347 6.65 -36.56 10.34
N HIS A 348 7.90 -36.51 9.87
CA HIS A 348 8.36 -37.31 8.73
C HIS A 348 8.53 -38.78 9.10
N LYS A 349 9.08 -39.09 10.28
CA LYS A 349 9.21 -40.47 10.80
C LYS A 349 7.85 -41.16 10.90
N LEU A 350 6.85 -40.48 11.48
CA LEU A 350 5.49 -40.99 11.56
C LEU A 350 4.87 -41.18 10.15
N GLY A 351 5.14 -40.27 9.22
CA GLY A 351 4.68 -40.43 7.85
C GLY A 351 5.32 -41.61 7.11
N ILE A 352 6.61 -41.86 7.33
CA ILE A 352 7.32 -43.04 6.79
C ILE A 352 6.74 -44.32 7.39
N ALA A 353 6.47 -44.34 8.71
CA ALA A 353 5.83 -45.48 9.37
C ALA A 353 4.43 -45.77 8.80
N GLY A 354 3.66 -44.73 8.50
CA GLY A 354 2.32 -44.83 7.92
C GLY A 354 2.26 -45.08 6.41
N ARG A 355 3.39 -45.29 5.73
CA ARG A 355 3.43 -45.42 4.24
C ARG A 355 2.58 -46.57 3.71
N SER A 356 2.52 -47.69 4.43
CA SER A 356 1.74 -48.89 4.04
C SER A 356 0.23 -48.62 4.03
N ASN A 357 -0.23 -47.66 4.81
CA ASN A 357 -1.65 -47.38 5.01
C ASN A 357 -2.28 -46.63 3.82
N LEU A 358 -1.47 -46.17 2.86
CA LEU A 358 -1.95 -45.43 1.69
C LEU A 358 -2.80 -46.29 0.75
N ALA A 359 -2.49 -47.58 0.62
CA ALA A 359 -3.25 -48.49 -0.25
C ALA A 359 -4.69 -48.71 0.26
N GLY A 360 -4.88 -48.75 1.58
CA GLY A 360 -6.20 -48.89 2.22
C GLY A 360 -7.05 -47.61 2.17
N ALA A 361 -6.49 -46.48 1.76
CA ALA A 361 -7.16 -45.17 1.76
C ALA A 361 -7.91 -44.84 0.46
N ARG A 362 -7.67 -45.61 -0.62
CA ARG A 362 -8.27 -45.38 -1.96
C ARG A 362 -9.58 -46.14 -2.19
N ARG A 363 -9.98 -47.01 -1.26
CA ARG A 363 -11.30 -47.65 -1.22
C ARG A 363 -12.20 -46.84 -0.28
#